data_AF-A0A2H0LNZ1-F1
#
_entry.id   AF-A0A2H0LNZ1-F1
#
_cell.length_a   1.000
_cell.length_b   1.000
_cell.length_c   1.000
_cell.angle_alpha   90.00
_cell.angle_beta   90.00
_cell.angle_gamma   90.00
#
_symmetry.space_group_name_H-M   'P 1'
#
loop_
_entity.id
_entity.type
_entity.pdbx_description
1 polymer ?
#
loop_
_entity_poly.entity_id
_entity_poly.type
_entity_poly.pdbx_seq_one_letter_code
_entity_poly.pdbx_strand_id
1 'polypeptide(L)' 'MDKITHFKAKLEDFRLEAVTSGKDALGQVSLKLKVSGLIVSGRGSSTDIVEAAVRAYIDAANKLKK' A
#
# COMPACT_ATOMS: atom_id res chain seq x y z
N MET A 1 9.10 -2.21 -21.70
CA MET A 1 7.93 -1.76 -20.90
C MET A 1 8.40 -0.96 -19.67
N ASP A 2 9.36 -0.07 -19.87
CA ASP A 2 10.32 0.38 -18.83
C ASP A 2 10.60 1.88 -18.92
N LYS A 3 9.69 2.65 -19.55
CA LYS A 3 10.03 3.99 -20.07
C LYS A 3 9.27 5.21 -19.52
N ILE A 4 8.27 5.08 -18.66
CA ILE A 4 7.33 6.22 -18.47
C ILE A 4 7.39 6.91 -17.11
N THR A 5 7.86 6.28 -16.03
CA THR A 5 7.88 6.94 -14.73
C THR A 5 9.29 6.97 -14.14
N HIS A 6 9.94 8.12 -14.22
CA HIS A 6 11.25 8.43 -13.59
C HIS A 6 11.25 8.32 -12.05
N PHE A 7 10.18 7.79 -11.44
CA PHE A 7 10.14 7.35 -10.05
C PHE A 7 10.19 5.82 -10.02
N LYS A 8 11.35 5.25 -9.68
CA LYS A 8 11.47 3.82 -9.38
C LYS A 8 10.86 3.54 -8.00
N ALA A 9 9.55 3.64 -7.87
CA ALA A 9 8.82 3.09 -6.73
C ALA A 9 8.53 1.61 -7.03
N LYS A 10 9.39 0.73 -6.52
CA LYS A 10 9.23 -0.71 -6.66
C LYS A 10 8.38 -1.21 -5.50
N LEU A 11 7.23 -1.78 -5.78
CA LEU A 11 6.47 -2.51 -4.77
C LEU A 11 7.29 -3.74 -4.37
N GLU A 12 7.74 -3.80 -3.11
CA GLU A 12 8.48 -4.94 -2.58
C GLU A 12 7.55 -5.98 -1.96
N ASP A 13 6.53 -5.52 -1.23
CA ASP A 13 5.64 -6.41 -0.49
C ASP A 13 4.21 -5.87 -0.54
N PHE A 14 3.25 -6.75 -0.72
CA PHE A 14 1.83 -6.45 -0.63
C PHE A 14 1.17 -7.55 0.18
N ARG A 15 0.57 -7.17 1.30
CA ARG A 15 -0.07 -8.09 2.23
C ARG A 15 -1.48 -7.60 2.55
N LEU A 16 -2.44 -8.50 2.35
CA LEU A 16 -3.83 -8.29 2.72
C LEU A 16 -4.14 -9.23 3.89
N GLU A 17 -4.68 -8.66 4.97
CA GLU A 17 -5.08 -9.35 6.18
C GLU A 17 -6.54 -9.02 6.48
N ALA A 18 -7.38 -10.03 6.65
CA ALA A 18 -8.74 -9.83 7.12
C ALA A 18 -8.71 -9.72 8.65
N VAL A 19 -9.03 -8.56 9.20
CA VAL A 19 -9.00 -8.29 10.64
C VAL A 19 -10.25 -8.82 11.31
N THR A 20 -11.39 -8.72 10.63
CA THR A 20 -12.68 -9.22 11.12
C THR A 20 -13.32 -10.14 10.09
N SER A 21 -14.21 -11.02 10.55
CA SER A 21 -14.90 -12.01 9.72
C SER A 21 -16.39 -11.74 9.74
N GLY A 22 -17.06 -11.79 8.58
CA GLY A 22 -18.47 -11.45 8.42
C GLY A 22 -18.72 -10.59 7.17
N LYS A 23 -19.98 -10.19 6.95
CA LYS A 23 -20.38 -9.36 5.81
C LYS A 23 -19.72 -7.97 5.81
N ASP A 24 -19.33 -7.51 7.00
CA ASP A 24 -18.65 -6.24 7.29
C ASP A 24 -17.18 -6.47 7.68
N ALA A 25 -16.57 -7.52 7.12
CA ALA A 25 -15.17 -7.84 7.35
C ALA A 25 -14.27 -6.65 6.97
N LEU A 26 -13.48 -6.19 7.93
CA LEU A 26 -12.54 -5.10 7.76
C LEU A 26 -11.23 -5.70 7.21
N GLY A 27 -10.91 -5.35 5.97
CA GLY A 27 -9.65 -5.70 5.34
C GLY A 27 -8.58 -4.69 5.70
N GLN A 28 -7.44 -5.17 6.19
CA GLN A 28 -6.23 -4.38 6.36
C GLN A 28 -5.26 -4.72 5.23
N VAL A 29 -4.85 -3.71 4.50
CA VAL A 29 -3.81 -3.79 3.47
C VAL A 29 -2.56 -3.13 3.99
N SER A 30 -1.45 -3.85 3.90
CA SER A 30 -0.10 -3.35 4.17
C SER A 30 0.74 -3.52 2.91
N LEU A 31 1.48 -2.49 2.52
CA LEU A 31 2.38 -2.54 1.38
C LEU A 31 3.72 -1.92 1.70
N LYS A 32 4.78 -2.40 1.04
CA LYS A 32 6.13 -1.83 1.13
C LYS A 32 6.55 -1.32 -0.24
N LEU A 33 6.89 -0.04 -0.31
CA LEU A 33 7.45 0.57 -1.51
C LEU A 33 8.93 0.85 -1.28
N LYS A 34 9.75 0.45 -2.24
CA LYS A 34 11.18 0.79 -2.30
C LYS A 34 11.38 1.88 -3.33
N VAL A 35 11.79 3.06 -2.89
CA VAL A 35 12.06 4.24 -3.74
C VAL A 35 13.46 4.73 -3.47
N SER A 36 14.30 4.84 -4.50
CA SER A 36 15.66 5.37 -4.38
C SER A 36 16.50 4.75 -3.24
N GLY A 37 16.28 3.47 -2.93
CA GLY A 37 16.97 2.76 -1.85
C GLY A 37 16.30 2.85 -0.47
N LEU A 38 15.33 3.72 -0.28
CA LEU A 38 14.50 3.81 0.93
C LEU A 38 13.31 2.87 0.83
N ILE A 39 13.08 2.07 1.88
CA ILE A 39 11.91 1.21 2.00
C ILE A 39 10.92 1.95 2.91
N VAL A 40 9.76 2.30 2.36
CA VAL A 40 8.64 2.83 3.12
C VAL A 40 7.54 1.78 3.21
N SER A 41 6.81 1.79 4.31
CA SER A 41 5.64 0.94 4.52
C SER A 41 4.38 1.80 4.60
N GLY A 42 3.36 1.40 3.84
CA GLY A 42 2.04 1.97 3.83
C GLY A 42 1.03 1.01 4.42
N ARG A 43 0.03 1.53 5.12
CA ARG A 43 -1.07 0.73 5.66
C ARG A 43 -2.40 1.43 5.41
N GLY A 44 -3.43 0.65 5.12
CA GLY A 44 -4.79 1.10 4.92
C GLY A 44 -5.76 0.05 5.39
N SER A 45 -6.86 0.48 5.99
CA SER A 45 -7.91 -0.44 6.44
C SER A 45 -9.26 0.08 5.94
N SER A 46 -10.07 -0.82 5.40
CA SER A 46 -11.43 -0.53 4.96
C SER A 46 -12.25 -1.82 4.87
N THR A 47 -13.57 -1.70 4.90
CA THR A 47 -14.50 -2.80 4.52
C THR A 47 -14.33 -3.18 3.06
N ASP A 48 -13.88 -2.23 2.23
CA ASP A 48 -13.60 -2.43 0.83
C ASP A 48 -12.10 -2.61 0.58
N ILE A 49 -11.71 -3.80 0.12
CA ILE A 49 -10.30 -4.15 -0.13
C ILE A 49 -9.61 -3.16 -1.08
N VAL A 50 -10.34 -2.68 -2.09
CA VAL A 50 -9.82 -1.70 -3.06
C VAL A 50 -9.53 -0.37 -2.37
N GLU A 51 -10.44 0.10 -1.52
CA GLU A 51 -10.25 1.34 -0.77
C GLU A 51 -9.09 1.22 0.23
N ALA A 52 -8.99 0.08 0.93
CA ALA A 52 -7.88 -0.22 1.83
C ALA A 52 -6.53 -0.17 1.10
N ALA A 53 -6.45 -0.73 -0.11
CA ALA A 53 -5.24 -0.71 -0.93
C ALA A 53 -4.86 0.72 -1.37
N VAL A 54 -5.84 1.51 -1.81
CA VAL A 54 -5.62 2.93 -2.18
C VAL A 54 -5.12 3.73 -0.98
N ARG A 55 -5.76 3.57 0.18
CA ARG A 55 -5.32 4.21 1.44
C ARG A 55 -3.89 3.82 1.81
N ALA A 56 -3.55 2.53 1.72
CA ALA A 56 -2.20 2.04 2.00
C ALA A 56 -1.16 2.65 1.06
N TYR A 57 -1.51 2.81 -0.22
CA TYR A 57 -0.61 3.40 -1.21
C TYR A 57 -0.37 4.89 -0.93
N ILE A 58 -1.43 5.63 -0.63
CA ILE A 58 -1.34 7.05 -0.25
C ILE A 58 -0.52 7.23 1.03
N ASP A 59 -0.69 6.37 2.03
CA ASP A 59 0.10 6.40 3.27
C ASP A 59 1.60 6.20 3.00
N ALA A 60 1.96 5.23 2.16
CA ALA A 60 3.35 5.02 1.74
C ALA A 60 3.89 6.21 0.92
N ALA A 61 3.10 6.72 -0.03
CA ALA A 61 3.46 7.86 -0.87
C ALA A 61 3.69 9.14 -0.06
N ASN A 62 2.87 9.39 0.96
CA ASN A 62 3.03 10.53 1.86
C ASN A 62 4.32 10.43 2.68
N LYS A 63 4.69 9.22 3.12
CA LYS A 63 5.96 8.98 3.82
C LYS A 63 7.19 9.17 2.94
N LEU A 64 7.05 9.01 1.63
CA LEU A 64 8.12 9.28 0.66
C LEU A 64 8.35 10.77 0.40
N LYS A 65 7.32 11.59 0.65
CA LYS A 65 7.37 13.04 0.43
C LYS A 65 7.88 13.83 1.63
N LYS A 66 8.03 13.20 2.79
CA LYS A 66 8.45 13.82 4.05
C LYS A 66 9.93 13.57 4.29
#